data_AF-W4LPS8-F1
#
_entry.id   AF-W4LPS8-F1
#
_cell.length_a   1.000
_cell.length_b   1.000
_cell.length_c   1.000
_cell.angle_alpha   90.00
_cell.angle_beta   90.00
_cell.angle_gamma   90.00
#
_symmetry.space_group_name_H-M   'P 1'
#
loop_
_entity.id
_entity.type
_entity.pdbx_description
1 polymer ?
#
loop_
_entity_poly.entity_id
_entity_poly.type
_entity_poly.pdbx_seq_one_letter_code
_entity_poly.pdbx_strand_id
1 'polypeptide(L)'
;MRWLRRLLAFRFRQPANTALWLYVRCSRCGEAIQVRVDRRYDLASEWRDPGESGPAYTMHKDIVGERCFQRISVDVGFDAGFKIVEQRIRGGEFLTKEAYQSLKTSFTE
;
A
#
# COMPACT_ATOMS: atom_id res chain seq x y z
N MET A 1 50.95 -21.69 0.12
CA MET A 1 50.62 -20.34 -0.40
C MET A 1 49.12 -20.10 -0.21
N ARG A 2 48.74 -19.18 0.69
CA ARG A 2 47.34 -18.84 1.03
C ARG A 2 46.86 -17.73 0.10
N TRP A 3 46.37 -18.07 -1.07
CA TRP A 3 45.75 -17.12 -1.99
C TRP A 3 44.81 -17.89 -2.92
N LEU A 4 43.71 -17.25 -3.35
CA LEU A 4 42.58 -17.83 -4.11
C LEU A 4 41.42 -18.42 -3.27
N ARG A 5 41.16 -17.88 -2.08
CA ARG A 5 39.80 -17.79 -1.53
C ARG A 5 39.26 -16.38 -1.78
N ARG A 6 38.65 -16.13 -2.94
CA ARG A 6 37.78 -14.95 -3.21
C ARG A 6 37.31 -14.97 -4.68
N LEU A 7 36.41 -15.88 -5.04
CA LEU A 7 35.72 -15.79 -6.34
C LEU A 7 34.20 -15.97 -6.31
N LEU A 8 33.57 -16.01 -5.14
CA LEU A 8 32.10 -15.98 -5.05
C LEU A 8 31.64 -15.03 -3.95
N ALA A 9 31.95 -13.73 -4.13
CA ALA A 9 31.16 -12.69 -3.48
C ALA A 9 29.89 -12.49 -4.31
N PHE A 10 28.98 -13.47 -4.26
CA PHE A 10 27.64 -13.31 -4.80
C PHE A 10 26.94 -12.25 -3.94
N ARG A 11 27.02 -10.99 -4.36
CA ARG A 11 26.24 -9.91 -3.75
C ARG A 11 24.79 -10.20 -4.07
N PHE A 12 24.09 -10.83 -3.13
CA PHE A 12 22.64 -10.89 -3.16
C PHE A 12 22.12 -9.46 -3.23
N ARG A 13 21.61 -9.07 -4.41
CA ARG A 13 20.92 -7.81 -4.58
C ARG A 13 19.66 -7.89 -3.74
N GLN A 14 19.60 -7.10 -2.68
CA GLN A 14 18.38 -6.99 -1.88
C GLN A 14 17.22 -6.61 -2.82
N PRO A 15 16.09 -7.33 -2.76
CA PRO A 15 14.96 -7.01 -3.61
C PRO A 15 14.51 -5.58 -3.31
N ALA A 16 14.27 -4.79 -4.37
CA ALA A 16 13.76 -3.43 -4.22
C ALA A 16 12.43 -3.46 -3.44
N ASN A 17 12.25 -2.56 -2.48
CA ASN A 17 11.04 -2.49 -1.67
C ASN A 17 9.84 -2.12 -2.56
N THR A 18 8.93 -3.07 -2.78
CA THR A 18 7.70 -2.90 -3.58
C THR A 18 6.50 -2.51 -2.74
N ALA A 19 6.63 -2.45 -1.43
CA ALA A 19 5.50 -2.28 -0.52
C ALA A 19 5.11 -0.80 -0.39
N LEU A 20 3.86 -0.52 -0.68
CA LEU A 20 3.12 0.66 -0.22
C LEU A 20 2.18 0.22 0.90
N TRP A 21 1.86 1.15 1.80
CA TRP A 21 0.97 0.90 2.92
C TRP A 21 -0.20 1.87 2.88
N LEU A 22 -1.40 1.32 2.98
CA LEU A 22 -2.63 2.06 3.21
C LEU A 22 -3.14 1.75 4.61
N TYR A 23 -3.72 2.75 5.25
CA TYR A 23 -4.34 2.61 6.56
C TYR A 23 -5.78 3.07 6.44
N VAL A 24 -6.72 2.27 6.92
CA VAL A 24 -8.15 2.58 6.85
C VAL A 24 -8.83 2.27 8.18
N ARG A 25 -9.92 2.99 8.48
CA ARG A 25 -10.82 2.67 9.58
C ARG A 25 -12.16 2.18 9.02
N CYS A 26 -12.64 1.04 9.53
CA CYS A 26 -13.97 0.53 9.19
C CYS A 26 -15.06 1.44 9.76
N SER A 27 -16.03 1.84 8.93
CA SER A 27 -17.12 2.72 9.38
C SER A 27 -18.12 2.02 10.28
N ARG A 28 -18.15 0.68 10.31
CA ARG A 28 -19.11 -0.11 11.10
C ARG A 28 -18.58 -0.44 12.50
N CYS A 29 -17.43 -1.08 12.60
CA CYS A 29 -16.87 -1.55 13.88
C CYS A 29 -15.73 -0.67 14.41
N GLY A 30 -15.28 0.34 13.65
CA GLY A 30 -14.19 1.24 14.04
C GLY A 30 -12.79 0.62 14.00
N GLU A 31 -12.65 -0.62 13.51
CA GLU A 31 -11.36 -1.29 13.39
C GLU A 31 -10.40 -0.52 12.49
N ALA A 32 -9.19 -0.27 12.97
CA ALA A 32 -8.10 0.32 12.20
C ALA A 32 -7.28 -0.80 11.54
N ILE A 33 -7.19 -0.78 10.21
CA ILE A 33 -6.63 -1.86 9.40
C ILE A 33 -5.44 -1.34 8.61
N GLN A 34 -4.32 -2.06 8.66
CA GLN A 34 -3.15 -1.83 7.82
C GLN A 34 -3.20 -2.75 6.60
N VAL A 35 -3.13 -2.16 5.41
CA VAL A 35 -3.25 -2.87 4.15
C VAL A 35 -1.95 -2.74 3.37
N ARG A 36 -1.36 -3.86 2.99
CA ARG A 36 -0.22 -3.91 2.08
C ARG A 36 -0.70 -3.75 0.65
N VAL A 37 -0.01 -2.90 -0.09
CA VAL A 37 -0.15 -2.74 -1.55
C VAL A 37 1.21 -3.04 -2.17
N ASP A 38 1.28 -4.05 -3.04
CA ASP A 38 2.48 -4.38 -3.79
C ASP A 38 2.47 -3.68 -5.16
N ARG A 39 3.45 -2.81 -5.38
CA ARG A 39 3.58 -2.01 -6.60
C ARG A 39 3.59 -2.82 -7.90
N ARG A 40 3.93 -4.11 -7.84
CA ARG A 40 4.01 -4.96 -9.03
C ARG A 40 2.69 -5.64 -9.39
N TYR A 41 1.80 -5.80 -8.41
CA TYR A 41 0.64 -6.69 -8.54
C TYR A 41 -0.68 -5.99 -8.24
N ASP A 42 -0.69 -5.00 -7.35
CA ASP A 42 -1.91 -4.28 -6.99
C ASP A 42 -2.14 -3.04 -7.90
N LEU A 43 -1.12 -2.55 -8.60
CA LEU A 43 -1.21 -1.35 -9.46
C LEU A 43 -1.43 -1.72 -10.93
N ALA A 44 -2.40 -1.06 -11.56
CA ALA A 44 -2.57 -1.03 -13.00
C ALA A 44 -1.92 0.23 -13.57
N SER A 45 -1.16 0.09 -14.66
CA SER A 45 -0.64 1.24 -15.39
C SER A 45 -1.74 1.85 -16.25
N GLU A 46 -1.94 3.15 -16.14
CA GLU A 46 -2.84 3.89 -17.01
C GLU A 46 -2.04 4.39 -18.21
N TRP A 47 -2.37 3.91 -19.41
CA TRP A 47 -1.84 4.48 -20.64
C TRP A 47 -2.68 5.70 -21.01
N ARG A 48 -2.05 6.86 -21.14
CA ARG A 48 -2.70 8.09 -21.58
C ARG A 48 -1.97 8.71 -22.75
N ASP A 49 -2.75 9.37 -23.59
CA ASP A 49 -2.21 10.10 -24.73
C ASP A 49 -1.47 11.37 -24.27
N PRO A 50 -0.47 11.84 -25.05
CA PRO A 50 0.24 13.07 -24.74
C PRO A 50 -0.72 14.25 -24.55
N GLY A 51 -0.69 14.86 -23.36
CA GLY A 51 -1.52 16.02 -23.01
C GLY A 51 -2.71 15.71 -22.11
N GLU A 52 -3.05 14.44 -21.89
CA GLU A 52 -4.11 14.08 -20.95
C GLU A 52 -3.62 14.08 -19.49
N SER A 53 -4.43 14.67 -18.61
CA SER A 53 -4.16 14.73 -17.17
C SER A 53 -4.76 13.51 -16.45
N GLY A 54 -4.08 13.00 -15.42
CA GLY A 54 -4.62 11.92 -14.58
C GLY A 54 -3.54 11.08 -13.87
N PRO A 55 -3.96 10.08 -13.09
CA PRO A 55 -3.06 9.20 -12.31
C PRO A 55 -2.33 8.19 -13.19
N ALA A 56 -0.99 8.21 -13.21
CA ALA A 56 -0.17 7.26 -13.98
C ALA A 56 -0.42 5.78 -13.63
N TYR A 57 -0.86 5.51 -12.39
CA TYR A 57 -1.30 4.20 -11.96
C TYR A 57 -2.61 4.26 -11.19
N THR A 58 -3.42 3.23 -11.28
CA THR A 58 -4.64 3.06 -10.48
C THR A 58 -4.60 1.77 -9.68
N MET A 59 -5.35 1.73 -8.60
CA MET A 59 -5.54 0.56 -7.75
C MET A 59 -7.00 0.52 -7.29
N HIS A 60 -7.59 -0.67 -7.33
CA HIS A 60 -8.82 -1.00 -6.63
C HIS A 60 -8.55 -2.11 -5.62
N LYS A 61 -9.06 -1.97 -4.39
CA LYS A 61 -8.93 -3.01 -3.37
C LYS A 61 -10.17 -3.08 -2.49
N ASP A 62 -10.67 -4.30 -2.30
CA ASP A 62 -11.69 -4.62 -1.32
C ASP A 62 -11.03 -5.18 -0.06
N ILE A 63 -11.33 -4.55 1.08
CA ILE A 63 -10.74 -4.85 2.38
C ILE A 63 -11.85 -5.35 3.30
N VAL A 64 -11.58 -6.42 4.02
CA VAL A 64 -12.42 -6.95 5.09
C VAL A 64 -11.55 -7.09 6.33
N GLY A 65 -11.99 -6.52 7.44
CA GLY A 65 -11.29 -6.59 8.72
C GLY A 65 -11.54 -7.88 9.47
N GLU A 66 -10.92 -8.03 10.63
CA GLU A 66 -11.09 -9.23 11.47
C GLU A 66 -12.32 -9.11 12.37
N ARG A 67 -12.72 -7.89 12.75
CA ARG A 67 -13.81 -7.66 13.73
C ARG A 67 -15.21 -7.70 13.12
N CYS A 68 -15.35 -7.44 11.81
CA CYS A 68 -16.63 -7.55 11.14
C CYS A 68 -16.48 -7.74 9.62
N PHE A 69 -17.52 -8.27 8.99
CA PHE A 69 -17.56 -8.54 7.55
C PHE A 69 -17.97 -7.34 6.68
N GLN A 70 -17.92 -6.12 7.22
CA GLN A 70 -18.18 -4.93 6.42
C GLN A 70 -17.06 -4.77 5.39
N ARG A 71 -17.43 -4.69 4.11
CA ARG A 71 -16.48 -4.44 3.02
C ARG A 71 -16.13 -2.96 2.95
N ILE A 72 -14.84 -2.69 2.84
CA ILE A 72 -14.30 -1.36 2.56
C ILE A 72 -13.70 -1.41 1.16
N SER A 73 -14.26 -0.64 0.23
CA SER A 73 -13.75 -0.56 -1.14
C SER A 73 -12.95 0.72 -1.30
N VAL A 74 -11.69 0.60 -1.76
CA VAL A 74 -10.81 1.73 -2.01
C VAL A 74 -10.39 1.80 -3.48
N ASP A 75 -10.45 3.01 -4.03
CA ASP A 75 -9.94 3.35 -5.35
C ASP A 75 -8.87 4.43 -5.17
N VAL A 76 -7.66 4.19 -5.66
CA VAL A 76 -6.52 5.11 -5.48
C VAL A 76 -5.80 5.34 -6.80
N GLY A 77 -5.59 6.60 -7.14
CA GLY A 77 -4.76 7.04 -8.26
C GLY A 77 -3.40 7.50 -7.76
N PHE A 78 -2.34 7.11 -8.47
CA PHE A 78 -0.96 7.47 -8.18
C PHE A 78 -0.28 8.19 -9.34
N ASP A 79 0.67 9.07 -9.04
CA ASP A 79 1.59 9.63 -10.04
C ASP A 79 2.70 8.62 -10.43
N ALA A 80 3.59 9.03 -11.35
CA ALA A 80 4.71 8.20 -11.79
C ALA A 80 5.71 7.86 -10.66
N GLY A 81 5.72 8.67 -9.59
CA GLY A 81 6.52 8.48 -8.38
C GLY A 81 5.82 7.66 -7.30
N PHE A 82 4.65 7.07 -7.59
CA PHE A 82 3.81 6.33 -6.63
C PHE A 82 3.29 7.18 -5.47
N LYS A 83 3.19 8.50 -5.64
CA LYS A 83 2.48 9.37 -4.71
C LYS A 83 1.00 9.37 -5.07
N ILE A 84 0.17 9.34 -4.05
CA ILE A 84 -1.28 9.43 -4.19
C ILE A 84 -1.65 10.81 -4.76
N VAL A 85 -2.46 10.81 -5.82
CA VAL A 85 -3.05 12.02 -6.42
C VAL A 85 -4.58 12.02 -6.39
N GLU A 86 -5.21 10.85 -6.24
CA GLU A 86 -6.65 10.69 -6.10
C GLU A 86 -6.93 9.56 -5.10
N GLN A 87 -7.95 9.73 -4.26
CA GLN A 87 -8.45 8.67 -3.38
C GLN A 87 -9.96 8.71 -3.25
N ARG A 88 -10.58 7.54 -3.29
CA ARG A 88 -11.99 7.31 -2.97
C ARG A 88 -12.11 6.08 -2.08
N ILE A 89 -13.02 6.15 -1.12
CA ILE A 89 -13.28 5.08 -0.17
C ILE A 89 -14.78 4.96 0.10
N ARG A 90 -15.25 3.72 0.22
CA ARG A 90 -16.62 3.37 0.63
C ARG A 90 -16.56 2.37 1.77
N GLY A 91 -17.44 2.50 2.75
CA GLY A 91 -17.49 1.60 3.92
C GLY A 91 -16.42 1.87 4.99
N GLY A 92 -15.67 2.97 4.88
CA GLY A 92 -14.62 3.34 5.80
C GLY A 92 -14.05 4.74 5.51
N GLU A 93 -12.95 5.05 6.15
CA GLU A 93 -12.19 6.29 5.97
C GLU A 93 -10.69 5.98 5.92
N PHE A 94 -9.92 6.83 5.23
CA PHE A 94 -8.46 6.73 5.22
C PHE A 94 -7.88 7.26 6.53
N LEU A 95 -6.82 6.62 7.00
CA LEU A 95 -6.02 7.04 8.13
C LEU A 95 -4.63 7.44 7.66
N THR A 96 -4.02 8.39 8.38
CA THR A 96 -2.56 8.52 8.32
C THR A 96 -1.91 7.37 9.09
N LYS A 97 -0.61 7.16 8.86
CA LYS A 97 0.15 6.15 9.59
C LYS A 97 0.14 6.43 11.10
N GLU A 98 0.25 7.70 11.47
CA GLU A 98 0.28 8.16 12.87
C GLU A 98 -1.07 7.89 13.53
N ALA A 99 -2.18 8.23 12.86
CA ALA A 99 -3.52 7.97 13.37
C ALA A 99 -3.76 6.46 13.58
N TYR A 100 -3.34 5.62 12.63
CA TYR A 100 -3.41 4.16 12.76
C TYR A 100 -2.60 3.66 13.96
N GLN A 101 -1.38 4.14 14.15
CA GLN A 101 -0.53 3.75 15.27
C GLN A 101 -1.15 4.11 16.63
N SER A 102 -1.68 5.32 16.77
CA SER A 102 -2.36 5.76 18.00
C SER A 102 -3.57 4.88 18.33
N LEU A 103 -4.40 4.56 17.32
CA LEU A 103 -5.54 3.67 17.50
C LEU A 103 -5.09 2.26 17.89
N LYS A 104 -4.07 1.71 17.23
CA LYS A 104 -3.58 0.35 17.53
C LYS A 104 -3.08 0.22 18.97
N THR A 105 -2.33 1.20 19.47
CA THR A 105 -1.80 1.18 20.84
C THR A 105 -2.93 1.14 21.88
N SER A 106 -4.02 1.89 21.66
CA SER A 106 -5.16 1.97 22.60
C SER A 106 -5.97 0.68 22.80
N PHE A 107 -5.78 -0.33 21.94
CA PHE A 107 -6.48 -1.63 22.04
C PHE A 107 -5.59 -2.76 22.60
N THR A 108 -4.34 -2.46 22.99
CA THR A 108 -3.39 -3.48 23.48
C THR A 108 -3.17 -3.41 25.01
N GLU A 109 -3.95 -2.58 25.71
CA GLU A 109 -4.02 -2.52 27.19
C GLU A 109 -5.32 -3.17 27.69
#